data_AF-A0A936H0L2-F1
#
_entry.id   AF-A0A936H0L2-F1
#
_cell.length_a   1.000
_cell.length_b   1.000
_cell.length_c   1.000
_cell.angle_alpha   90.00
_cell.angle_beta   90.00
_cell.angle_gamma   90.00
#
_symmetry.space_group_name_H-M   'P 1'
#
loop_
_entity.id
_entity.type
_entity.pdbx_description
1 polymer ?
#
loop_
_entity_poly.entity_id
_entity_poly.type
_entity_poly.pdbx_seq_one_letter_code
_entity_poly.pdbx_strand_id
1 'polypeptide(L)'
;MSQETLYLNLIAKYLSRNASTVEAQALMAWVEATPENRLIFDEMARVWELSGAVPDPVFPGNPARAWDKLDGLLEREDRVYKAKPALLAPQQEEQGGAETPIIPIAGPKRLRPRRWWAAAASIAFLLLAAWWQISRQRTSMEEKDWIAIQTASGERQEVALPDGSTVWLNENTTLTYARNFLKRREVKLQGEAFFSVARLEKLPFTIFSKNLETTVLGTTFNVRAYPGEQQVEVSVNTGKVKVDLHTTRKTKSPVQQSVTIDAGRSAVFLEEKGRIELIPVPYRERLRLERRTVDFRWHAHA
;
A
#
# COMPACT_ATOMS: atom_id res chain seq x y z
N MET A 1 17.81 -27.00 7.71
CA MET A 1 16.39 -27.26 7.36
C MET A 1 15.61 -27.31 8.66
N SER A 2 14.53 -26.55 8.79
CA SER A 2 13.66 -26.63 9.98
C SER A 2 12.89 -27.96 9.96
N GLN A 3 12.52 -28.51 11.12
CA GLN A 3 11.69 -29.72 11.20
C GLN A 3 10.39 -29.57 10.39
N GLU A 4 9.80 -28.38 10.36
CA GLU A 4 8.61 -28.07 9.55
C GLU A 4 8.84 -28.29 8.05
N THR A 5 9.96 -27.82 7.49
CA THR A 5 10.30 -28.05 6.07
C THR A 5 10.57 -29.51 5.73
N LEU A 6 10.97 -30.32 6.72
CA LEU A 6 11.17 -31.76 6.54
C LEU A 6 9.82 -32.50 6.43
N TYR A 7 8.86 -32.20 7.29
CA TYR A 7 7.56 -32.86 7.29
C TYR A 7 6.66 -32.41 6.13
N LEU A 8 6.73 -31.15 5.69
CA LEU A 8 6.03 -30.69 4.48
C LEU A 8 6.43 -31.49 3.22
N ASN A 9 7.72 -31.78 3.07
CA ASN A 9 8.21 -32.62 1.96
C ASN A 9 7.77 -34.08 2.07
N LEU A 10 7.76 -34.64 3.29
CA LEU A 10 7.26 -36.00 3.54
C LEU A 10 5.76 -36.12 3.24
N ILE A 11 4.96 -35.12 3.63
CA ILE A 11 3.53 -35.07 3.35
C ILE A 11 3.28 -35.03 1.84
N ALA A 12 3.97 -34.14 1.10
CA ALA A 12 3.84 -34.06 -0.35
C ALA A 12 4.23 -35.38 -1.05
N LYS A 13 5.30 -36.05 -0.61
CA LYS A 13 5.68 -37.39 -1.11
C LYS A 13 4.63 -38.45 -0.80
N TYR A 14 4.05 -38.44 0.41
CA TYR A 14 3.04 -39.40 0.83
C TYR A 14 1.76 -39.26 0.02
N LEU A 15 1.27 -38.03 -0.15
CA LEU A 15 0.03 -37.73 -0.89
C LEU A 15 0.17 -37.97 -2.40
N SER A 16 1.37 -37.77 -2.96
CA SER A 16 1.70 -38.13 -4.35
C SER A 16 1.95 -39.62 -4.59
N ARG A 17 1.80 -40.48 -3.55
CA ARG A 17 2.09 -41.92 -3.58
C ARG A 17 3.55 -42.27 -3.94
N ASN A 18 4.47 -41.34 -3.68
CA ASN A 18 5.90 -41.50 -3.94
C ASN A 18 6.75 -41.64 -2.65
N ALA A 19 6.11 -41.74 -1.48
CA ALA A 19 6.81 -42.01 -0.22
C ALA A 19 7.20 -43.49 -0.11
N SER A 20 8.44 -43.74 0.31
CA SER A 20 8.87 -45.08 0.74
C SER A 20 8.14 -45.52 2.01
N THR A 21 8.12 -46.83 2.29
CA THR A 21 7.45 -47.39 3.48
C THR A 21 8.01 -46.79 4.79
N VAL A 22 9.31 -46.53 4.83
CA VAL A 22 9.98 -45.92 6.00
C VAL A 22 9.57 -44.46 6.17
N GLU A 23 9.50 -43.70 5.07
CA GLU A 23 9.05 -42.30 5.08
C GLU A 23 7.58 -42.18 5.49
N ALA A 24 6.72 -43.09 5.00
CA ALA A 24 5.30 -43.13 5.38
C ALA A 24 5.11 -43.44 6.87
N GLN A 25 5.87 -44.40 7.43
CA GLN A 25 5.83 -44.71 8.86
C GLN A 25 6.34 -43.54 9.71
N ALA A 26 7.43 -42.90 9.32
CA ALA A 26 7.96 -41.72 10.02
C ALA A 26 6.97 -40.55 10.00
N LEU A 27 6.26 -40.35 8.88
CA LEU A 27 5.21 -39.36 8.78
C LEU A 27 4.03 -39.69 9.70
N MET A 28 3.51 -40.91 9.67
CA MET A 28 2.36 -41.30 10.49
C MET A 28 2.69 -41.25 12.00
N ALA A 29 3.91 -41.62 12.39
CA ALA A 29 4.38 -41.47 13.76
C ALA A 29 4.43 -40.00 14.21
N TRP A 30 4.82 -39.08 13.32
CA TRP A 30 4.77 -37.64 13.59
C TRP A 30 3.35 -37.10 13.67
N VAL A 31 2.46 -37.53 12.76
CA VAL A 31 1.02 -37.21 12.76
C VAL A 31 0.35 -37.63 14.06
N GLU A 32 0.76 -38.77 14.63
CA GLU A 32 0.20 -39.29 15.88
C GLU A 32 0.85 -38.71 17.14
N ALA A 33 2.02 -38.08 17.04
CA ALA A 33 2.76 -37.58 18.19
C ALA A 33 2.04 -36.44 18.92
N THR A 34 1.34 -35.57 18.21
CA THR A 34 0.53 -34.49 18.81
C THR A 34 -0.74 -34.21 18.01
N PRO A 35 -1.82 -33.72 18.66
CA PRO A 35 -3.02 -33.26 17.95
C PRO A 35 -2.73 -32.16 16.92
N GLU A 36 -1.76 -31.29 17.18
CA GLU A 36 -1.35 -30.21 16.27
C GLU A 36 -0.74 -30.76 14.97
N ASN A 37 0.08 -31.82 15.04
CA ASN A 37 0.69 -32.42 13.85
C ASN A 37 -0.37 -33.10 12.96
N ARG A 38 -1.35 -33.74 13.58
CA ARG A 38 -2.50 -34.32 12.86
C ARG A 38 -3.27 -33.28 12.07
N LEU A 39 -3.50 -32.10 12.67
CA LEU A 39 -4.18 -31.00 12.00
C LEU A 39 -3.40 -30.50 10.78
N ILE A 40 -2.07 -30.39 10.87
CA ILE A 40 -1.21 -29.98 9.75
C ILE A 40 -1.29 -30.99 8.60
N PHE A 41 -1.26 -32.28 8.91
CA PHE A 41 -1.38 -33.34 7.91
C PHE A 41 -2.75 -33.34 7.22
N ASP A 42 -3.84 -33.25 7.99
CA ASP A 42 -5.21 -33.23 7.46
C ASP A 42 -5.44 -31.98 6.58
N GLU A 43 -4.85 -30.84 6.93
CA GLU A 43 -4.90 -29.61 6.13
C GLU A 43 -4.19 -29.79 4.77
N MET A 44 -2.97 -30.33 4.78
CA MET A 44 -2.20 -30.57 3.57
C MET A 44 -2.83 -31.65 2.67
N ALA A 45 -3.39 -32.71 3.26
CA ALA A 45 -4.13 -33.74 2.53
C ALA A 45 -5.34 -33.16 1.82
N ARG A 46 -6.09 -32.25 2.46
CA ARG A 46 -7.24 -31.57 1.87
C ARG A 46 -6.84 -30.63 0.72
N VAL A 47 -5.78 -29.84 0.89
CA VAL A 47 -5.26 -28.95 -0.16
C VAL A 47 -4.81 -29.76 -1.37
N TRP A 48 -4.14 -30.89 -1.16
CA TRP A 48 -3.70 -31.81 -2.21
C TRP A 48 -4.87 -32.43 -2.99
N GLU A 49 -5.91 -32.86 -2.28
CA GLU A 49 -7.11 -33.44 -2.90
C GLU A 49 -7.88 -32.41 -3.73
N LEU A 50 -7.93 -31.15 -3.27
CA LEU A 50 -8.50 -30.03 -4.02
C LEU A 50 -7.64 -29.63 -5.23
N SER A 51 -6.30 -29.69 -5.14
CA SER A 51 -5.43 -29.37 -6.26
C SER A 51 -5.43 -30.45 -7.34
N GLY A 52 -5.69 -31.71 -6.99
CA GLY A 52 -5.90 -32.79 -7.95
C GLY A 52 -7.17 -32.64 -8.81
N ALA A 53 -8.10 -31.74 -8.43
CA ALA A 53 -9.33 -31.45 -9.16
C ALA A 53 -9.22 -30.26 -10.13
N VAL A 54 -8.07 -29.58 -10.18
CA VAL A 54 -7.82 -28.45 -11.10
C VAL A 54 -6.93 -28.95 -12.23
N PRO A 55 -7.42 -29.01 -13.49
CA PRO A 55 -6.54 -29.26 -14.63
C PRO A 55 -5.46 -28.17 -14.66
N ASP A 56 -4.20 -28.54 -14.93
CA ASP A 56 -3.10 -27.58 -15.04
C ASP A 56 -3.52 -26.37 -15.88
N PRO A 57 -3.41 -25.13 -15.36
CA PRO A 57 -3.80 -23.96 -16.11
C PRO A 57 -2.86 -23.81 -17.31
N VAL A 58 -3.38 -24.12 -18.51
CA VAL A 58 -2.70 -23.84 -19.76
C VAL A 58 -2.71 -22.32 -19.96
N PHE A 59 -1.60 -21.66 -19.64
CA PHE A 59 -1.41 -20.25 -19.96
C PHE A 59 -0.95 -20.11 -21.42
N PRO A 60 -1.74 -19.50 -22.33
CA PRO A 60 -1.27 -19.20 -23.67
C PRO A 60 -0.31 -18.01 -23.61
N GLY A 61 0.99 -18.28 -23.40
CA GLY A 61 2.04 -17.28 -23.53
C GLY A 61 3.17 -17.42 -22.51
N ASN A 62 4.40 -17.33 -23.00
CA ASN A 62 5.63 -17.47 -22.23
C ASN A 62 5.73 -16.38 -21.11
N PRO A 63 5.65 -16.75 -19.82
CA PRO A 63 5.63 -15.81 -18.70
C PRO A 63 6.93 -14.99 -18.55
N ALA A 64 8.05 -15.43 -19.13
CA ALA A 64 9.31 -14.69 -19.09
C ALA A 64 9.23 -13.32 -19.80
N ARG A 65 8.49 -13.23 -20.91
CA ARG A 65 8.34 -11.97 -21.67
C ARG A 65 7.49 -10.91 -20.97
N ALA A 66 6.69 -11.31 -19.98
CA ALA A 66 5.90 -10.38 -19.19
C ALA A 66 6.77 -9.62 -18.16
N TRP A 67 7.83 -10.28 -17.67
CA TRP A 67 8.78 -9.70 -16.72
C TRP A 67 9.81 -8.80 -17.41
N ASP A 68 10.29 -9.16 -18.60
CA ASP A 68 11.22 -8.32 -19.40
C ASP A 68 10.64 -6.93 -19.74
N LYS A 69 9.32 -6.81 -19.91
CA LYS A 69 8.64 -5.54 -20.18
C LYS A 69 8.55 -4.64 -18.95
N LEU A 70 8.60 -5.21 -17.75
CA LEU A 70 8.54 -4.47 -16.49
C LEU A 70 9.92 -3.90 -16.15
N ASP A 71 10.99 -4.65 -16.38
CA ASP A 71 12.38 -4.20 -16.14
C ASP A 71 12.77 -3.01 -17.04
N GLY A 72 12.38 -3.03 -18.32
CA GLY A 72 12.64 -1.92 -19.25
C GLY A 72 11.87 -0.62 -18.96
N LEU A 73 10.81 -0.67 -18.15
CA LEU A 73 10.06 0.51 -17.72
C LEU A 73 10.68 1.17 -16.48
N LEU A 74 11.31 0.38 -15.60
CA LEU A 74 12.00 0.87 -14.40
C LEU A 74 13.32 1.58 -14.73
N GLU A 75 14.04 1.16 -15.78
CA GLU A 75 15.26 1.86 -16.24
C GLU A 75 15.02 3.27 -16.82
N ARG A 76 13.76 3.59 -17.20
CA ARG A 76 13.41 4.91 -17.76
C ARG A 76 13.16 5.97 -16.68
N GLU A 77 12.76 5.59 -15.47
CA GLU A 77 12.49 6.54 -14.38
C GLU A 77 13.79 7.11 -13.77
N ASP A 78 14.90 6.37 -13.81
CA ASP A 78 16.18 6.83 -13.25
C ASP A 78 16.90 7.93 -14.08
N ARG A 79 16.54 8.11 -15.36
CA ARG A 79 17.15 9.16 -16.21
C ARG A 79 16.56 10.54 -16.01
N VAL A 80 15.28 10.62 -15.59
CA VAL A 80 14.57 11.91 -15.46
C VAL A 80 14.91 12.58 -14.12
N TYR A 81 15.30 11.82 -13.10
CA TYR A 81 15.56 12.35 -11.75
C TYR A 81 17.00 12.85 -11.49
N LYS A 82 17.95 12.69 -12.43
CA LYS A 82 19.36 13.09 -12.25
C LYS A 82 19.81 14.34 -13.03
N ALA A 83 18.92 15.09 -13.69
CA ALA A 83 19.32 16.23 -14.53
C ALA A 83 18.82 17.60 -14.02
N LYS A 84 19.59 18.21 -13.10
CA LYS A 84 20.00 19.66 -12.98
C LYS A 84 20.18 20.08 -11.51
N PRO A 85 21.02 21.10 -11.16
CA PRO A 85 21.62 22.13 -12.02
C PRO A 85 23.13 22.40 -11.80
N ALA A 86 23.81 22.99 -12.79
CA ALA A 86 25.00 23.82 -12.57
C ALA A 86 25.14 24.82 -13.73
N LEU A 87 24.84 26.09 -13.48
CA LEU A 87 25.17 27.21 -14.36
C LEU A 87 25.83 28.28 -13.51
N LEU A 88 27.15 28.38 -13.63
CA LEU A 88 28.00 29.45 -13.13
C LEU A 88 28.93 29.89 -14.27
N ALA A 89 28.62 31.07 -14.82
CA ALA A 89 29.51 32.10 -15.38
C ALA A 89 30.48 31.74 -16.55
N PRO A 90 31.26 32.72 -17.06
CA PRO A 90 30.87 33.84 -17.93
C PRO A 90 31.58 33.77 -19.30
N GLN A 91 31.09 34.49 -20.32
CA GLN A 91 31.79 34.61 -21.62
C GLN A 91 32.28 36.04 -21.88
N GLN A 92 33.50 36.09 -22.40
CA GLN A 92 34.37 37.24 -22.61
C GLN A 92 33.97 38.09 -23.83
N GLU A 93 34.54 39.30 -23.83
CA GLU A 93 34.55 40.35 -24.84
C GLU A 93 35.01 39.88 -26.23
N GLU A 94 34.42 40.46 -27.28
CA GLU A 94 35.15 40.80 -28.50
C GLU A 94 34.67 42.14 -29.06
N GLN A 95 35.67 42.91 -29.52
CA GLN A 95 35.59 44.24 -30.10
C GLN A 95 35.33 44.15 -31.61
N GLY A 96 34.57 45.09 -32.17
CA GLY A 96 34.47 45.30 -33.62
C GLY A 96 33.81 46.63 -33.93
N GLY A 97 34.61 47.62 -34.34
CA GLY A 97 34.17 49.00 -34.54
C GLY A 97 33.45 49.27 -35.86
N ALA A 98 32.74 50.40 -35.87
CA ALA A 98 32.64 51.35 -37.00
C ALA A 98 31.84 52.58 -36.53
N GLU A 99 32.48 53.75 -36.58
CA GLU A 99 31.89 55.05 -36.27
C GLU A 99 30.88 55.49 -37.35
N THR A 100 29.83 56.21 -36.96
CA THR A 100 29.22 57.27 -37.79
C THR A 100 28.59 58.36 -36.90
N PRO A 101 28.50 59.61 -37.39
CA PRO A 101 28.46 60.81 -36.56
C PRO A 101 27.05 61.23 -36.08
N ILE A 102 27.11 62.11 -35.09
CA ILE A 102 26.05 62.61 -34.21
C ILE A 102 25.17 63.64 -34.95
N ILE A 103 23.84 63.50 -34.86
CA ILE A 103 22.88 64.59 -35.14
C ILE A 103 22.18 64.93 -33.81
N PRO A 104 22.21 66.19 -33.32
CA PRO A 104 21.52 66.54 -32.08
C PRO A 104 20.04 66.81 -32.39
N ILE A 105 19.16 65.92 -31.96
CA ILE A 105 17.72 66.18 -31.92
C ILE A 105 17.35 66.59 -30.50
N ALA A 106 16.84 67.81 -30.37
CA ALA A 106 16.39 68.42 -29.14
C ALA A 106 15.49 67.45 -28.33
N GLY A 107 15.94 67.11 -27.12
CA GLY A 107 15.20 66.19 -26.26
C GLY A 107 13.86 66.79 -25.83
N PRO A 108 12.73 66.07 -25.97
CA PRO A 108 11.50 66.50 -25.31
C PRO A 108 11.73 66.43 -23.80
N LYS A 109 11.27 67.46 -23.09
CA LYS A 109 11.31 67.52 -21.62
C LYS A 109 10.70 66.22 -21.09
N ARG A 110 11.52 65.36 -20.47
CA ARG A 110 11.09 64.13 -19.81
C ARG A 110 10.12 64.51 -18.69
N LEU A 111 8.83 64.45 -18.98
CA LEU A 111 7.81 64.39 -17.94
C LEU A 111 8.02 63.05 -17.25
N ARG A 112 8.65 63.08 -16.07
CA ARG A 112 8.81 61.93 -15.20
C ARG A 112 7.42 61.34 -14.96
N PRO A 113 7.07 60.14 -15.46
CA PRO A 113 5.76 59.58 -15.23
C PRO A 113 5.80 58.87 -13.88
N ARG A 114 6.30 59.53 -12.82
CA ARG A 114 6.39 58.98 -11.46
C ARG A 114 5.01 58.54 -10.96
N ARG A 115 3.95 59.16 -11.48
CA ARG A 115 2.55 58.77 -11.25
C ARG A 115 2.13 57.49 -11.98
N TRP A 116 2.70 57.17 -13.13
CA TRP A 116 2.36 55.95 -13.89
C TRP A 116 3.08 54.73 -13.33
N TRP A 117 4.31 54.89 -12.83
CA TRP A 117 5.01 53.85 -12.08
C TRP A 117 4.28 53.53 -10.77
N ALA A 118 3.73 54.54 -10.09
CA ALA A 118 2.88 54.34 -8.91
C ALA A 118 1.59 53.59 -9.26
N ALA A 119 0.92 53.96 -10.36
CA ALA A 119 -0.29 53.28 -10.84
C ALA A 119 0.00 51.82 -11.27
N ALA A 120 1.08 51.57 -12.00
CA ALA A 120 1.49 50.24 -12.42
C ALA A 120 1.87 49.36 -11.21
N ALA A 121 2.57 49.91 -10.21
CA ALA A 121 2.89 49.21 -8.97
C ALA A 121 1.62 48.83 -8.17
N SER A 122 0.61 49.70 -8.12
CA SER A 122 -0.66 49.37 -7.47
C SER A 122 -1.42 48.25 -8.18
N ILE A 123 -1.42 48.22 -9.52
CA ILE A 123 -2.05 47.14 -10.30
C ILE A 123 -1.29 45.83 -10.09
N ALA A 124 0.05 45.84 -10.15
CA ALA A 124 0.88 44.66 -9.90
C ALA A 124 0.67 44.13 -8.47
N PHE A 125 0.55 45.02 -7.48
CA PHE A 125 0.28 44.63 -6.09
C PHE A 125 -1.12 44.04 -5.93
N LEU A 126 -2.15 44.60 -6.59
CA LEU A 126 -3.50 44.03 -6.61
C LEU A 126 -3.54 42.67 -7.33
N LEU A 127 -2.81 42.51 -8.42
CA LEU A 127 -2.69 41.22 -9.13
C LEU A 127 -1.92 40.19 -8.30
N LEU A 128 -0.86 40.58 -7.60
CA LEU A 128 -0.12 39.72 -6.67
C LEU A 128 -0.96 39.36 -5.45
N ALA A 129 -1.73 40.31 -4.90
CA ALA A 129 -2.65 40.07 -3.79
C ALA A 129 -3.81 39.16 -4.22
N ALA A 130 -4.38 39.38 -5.41
CA ALA A 130 -5.40 38.52 -6.00
C ALA A 130 -4.84 37.12 -6.31
N TRP A 131 -3.64 37.02 -6.89
CA TRP A 131 -2.94 35.75 -7.10
C TRP A 131 -2.65 35.05 -5.78
N TRP A 132 -2.18 35.78 -4.77
CA TRP A 132 -1.89 35.25 -3.44
C TRP A 132 -3.18 34.77 -2.77
N GLN A 133 -4.28 35.51 -2.89
CA GLN A 133 -5.59 35.15 -2.35
C GLN A 133 -6.20 33.94 -3.08
N ILE A 134 -6.12 33.90 -4.41
CA ILE A 134 -6.52 32.73 -5.22
C ILE A 134 -5.62 31.52 -4.87
N SER A 135 -4.32 31.73 -4.67
CA SER A 135 -3.40 30.65 -4.28
C SER A 135 -3.66 30.15 -2.85
N ARG A 136 -4.04 31.04 -1.92
CA ARG A 136 -4.49 30.69 -0.56
C ARG A 136 -5.81 29.92 -0.57
N GLN A 137 -6.73 30.29 -1.46
CA GLN A 137 -7.99 29.57 -1.65
C GLN A 137 -7.79 28.20 -2.32
N ARG A 138 -6.81 28.04 -3.21
CA ARG A 138 -6.45 26.74 -3.79
C ARG A 138 -5.85 25.77 -2.78
N THR A 139 -5.19 26.26 -1.73
CA THR A 139 -4.70 25.44 -0.61
C THR A 139 -5.77 25.14 0.46
N SER A 140 -6.95 25.77 0.38
CA SER A 140 -8.02 25.63 1.38
C SER A 140 -9.17 24.71 0.96
N MET A 141 -9.26 24.28 -0.31
CA MET A 141 -10.29 23.32 -0.77
C MET A 141 -9.92 21.85 -0.51
N GLU A 142 -8.81 21.58 0.18
CA GLU A 142 -8.45 20.23 0.63
C GLU A 142 -8.74 20.05 2.13
N GLU A 143 -9.78 20.73 2.64
CA GLU A 143 -10.44 20.33 3.89
C GLU A 143 -11.27 19.06 3.64
N LYS A 144 -10.54 17.99 3.36
CA LYS A 144 -10.73 16.64 3.86
C LYS A 144 -12.10 16.38 4.53
N ASP A 145 -13.13 16.27 3.70
CA ASP A 145 -14.45 15.72 4.06
C ASP A 145 -14.27 14.26 4.48
N TRP A 146 -13.84 14.01 5.72
CA TRP A 146 -13.76 12.67 6.29
C TRP A 146 -15.04 12.32 7.01
N ILE A 147 -15.47 11.08 6.84
CA ILE A 147 -16.52 10.45 7.64
C ILE A 147 -15.84 9.45 8.56
N ALA A 148 -16.17 9.52 9.85
CA ALA A 148 -15.71 8.56 10.85
C ALA A 148 -16.89 7.70 11.32
N ILE A 149 -16.68 6.39 11.38
CA ILE A 149 -17.60 5.41 11.93
C ILE A 149 -16.86 4.66 13.03
N GLN A 150 -17.51 4.46 14.16
CA GLN A 150 -16.93 3.79 15.30
C GLN A 150 -17.94 2.78 15.86
N THR A 151 -17.45 1.58 16.17
CA THR A 151 -18.19 0.53 16.88
C THR A 151 -17.83 0.52 18.36
N ALA A 152 -18.83 0.33 19.21
CA ALA A 152 -18.64 0.09 20.63
C ALA A 152 -18.16 -1.34 20.93
N SER A 153 -17.93 -1.63 22.22
CA SER A 153 -17.63 -2.98 22.70
C SER A 153 -18.81 -3.93 22.42
N GLY A 154 -18.54 -5.11 21.86
CA GLY A 154 -19.55 -6.07 21.43
C GLY A 154 -20.33 -5.68 20.18
N GLU A 155 -20.12 -4.48 19.62
CA GLU A 155 -20.80 -4.01 18.41
C GLU A 155 -20.03 -4.39 17.15
N ARG A 156 -20.75 -4.72 16.09
CA ARG A 156 -20.18 -4.93 14.76
C ARG A 156 -21.04 -4.21 13.73
N GLN A 157 -20.40 -3.68 12.69
CA GLN A 157 -21.11 -2.88 11.71
C GLN A 157 -20.58 -3.15 10.30
N GLU A 158 -21.50 -3.30 9.35
CA GLU A 158 -21.20 -3.30 7.92
C GLU A 158 -21.32 -1.88 7.35
N VAL A 159 -20.32 -1.46 6.57
CA VAL A 159 -20.23 -0.14 5.95
C VAL A 159 -20.00 -0.31 4.45
N ALA A 160 -20.92 0.24 3.65
CA ALA A 160 -20.72 0.40 2.22
C ALA A 160 -19.96 1.71 1.94
N LEU A 161 -18.88 1.62 1.17
CA LEU A 161 -18.06 2.77 0.78
C LEU A 161 -18.50 3.36 -0.57
N PRO A 162 -18.13 4.63 -0.86
CA PRO A 162 -18.56 5.32 -2.09
C PRO A 162 -18.10 4.68 -3.42
N ASP A 163 -17.09 3.81 -3.40
CA ASP A 163 -16.61 3.09 -4.59
C ASP A 163 -17.25 1.70 -4.78
N GLY A 164 -18.23 1.34 -3.95
CA GLY A 164 -18.87 0.02 -3.95
C GLY A 164 -18.09 -1.05 -3.19
N SER A 165 -17.01 -0.68 -2.49
CA SER A 165 -16.35 -1.58 -1.53
C SER A 165 -17.19 -1.76 -0.27
N THR A 166 -17.09 -2.92 0.37
CA THR A 166 -17.76 -3.21 1.65
C THR A 166 -16.72 -3.45 2.74
N VAL A 167 -16.97 -2.89 3.93
CA VAL A 167 -16.11 -3.05 5.11
C VAL A 167 -16.95 -3.54 6.28
N TRP A 168 -16.49 -4.60 6.95
CA TRP A 168 -17.09 -5.09 8.18
C TRP A 168 -16.17 -4.74 9.35
N LEU A 169 -16.65 -3.86 10.23
CA LEU A 169 -15.96 -3.41 11.43
C LEU A 169 -16.24 -4.37 12.58
N ASN A 170 -15.19 -4.79 13.29
CA ASN A 170 -15.32 -5.47 14.57
C ASN A 170 -15.58 -4.48 15.70
N GLU A 171 -15.75 -4.96 16.94
CA GLU A 171 -15.86 -4.14 18.14
C GLU A 171 -14.66 -3.21 18.35
N ASN A 172 -14.90 -2.10 19.03
CA ASN A 172 -13.88 -1.10 19.37
C ASN A 172 -13.03 -0.66 18.17
N THR A 173 -13.66 -0.54 17.00
CA THR A 173 -13.00 -0.24 15.74
C THR A 173 -13.49 1.10 15.20
N THR A 174 -12.55 1.93 14.78
CA THR A 174 -12.80 3.21 14.12
C THR A 174 -12.29 3.15 12.69
N LEU A 175 -13.20 3.37 11.75
CA LEU A 175 -12.91 3.57 10.33
C LEU A 175 -13.14 5.03 9.97
N THR A 176 -12.15 5.67 9.36
CA THR A 176 -12.28 7.03 8.83
C THR A 176 -11.99 7.02 7.33
N TYR A 177 -12.94 7.47 6.50
CA TYR A 177 -12.80 7.44 5.04
C TYR A 177 -13.23 8.76 4.39
N ALA A 178 -12.69 9.07 3.22
CA ALA A 178 -13.07 10.27 2.50
C ALA A 178 -14.51 10.15 1.96
N ARG A 179 -15.30 11.22 2.07
CA ARG A 179 -16.70 11.29 1.59
C ARG A 179 -16.84 10.93 0.12
N ASN A 180 -15.81 11.21 -0.69
CA ASN A 180 -15.76 10.79 -2.08
C ASN A 180 -14.39 10.19 -2.42
N PHE A 181 -14.41 9.27 -3.38
CA PHE A 181 -13.27 8.50 -3.85
C PHE A 181 -12.86 8.85 -5.27
N LEU A 182 -13.17 10.08 -5.71
CA LEU A 182 -12.95 10.53 -7.09
C LEU A 182 -11.46 10.63 -7.47
N LYS A 183 -10.61 11.00 -6.50
CA LYS A 183 -9.17 11.21 -6.72
C LYS A 183 -8.28 10.24 -5.94
N ARG A 184 -8.72 9.81 -4.76
CA ARG A 184 -7.98 8.92 -3.85
C ARG A 184 -8.97 8.04 -3.09
N ARG A 185 -8.67 6.74 -2.97
CA ARG A 185 -9.44 5.80 -2.17
C ARG A 185 -8.68 5.52 -0.87
N GLU A 186 -8.70 6.50 0.02
CA GLU A 186 -7.94 6.44 1.27
C GLU A 186 -8.87 6.23 2.47
N VAL A 187 -8.47 5.33 3.35
CA VAL A 187 -9.13 5.11 4.63
C VAL A 187 -8.09 4.99 5.74
N LYS A 188 -8.50 5.32 6.96
CA LYS A 188 -7.72 5.12 8.19
C LYS A 188 -8.46 4.13 9.07
N LEU A 189 -7.73 3.18 9.63
CA LEU A 189 -8.26 2.14 10.49
C LEU A 189 -7.54 2.12 11.84
N GLN A 190 -8.32 2.05 12.91
CA GLN A 190 -7.88 1.68 14.25
C GLN A 190 -8.80 0.58 14.75
N GLY A 191 -8.27 -0.57 15.13
CA GLY A 191 -9.08 -1.75 15.45
C GLY A 191 -8.99 -2.83 14.37
N GLU A 192 -10.05 -3.60 14.17
CA GLU A 192 -10.06 -4.71 13.22
C GLU A 192 -11.21 -4.61 12.22
N ALA A 193 -10.88 -4.77 10.95
CA ALA A 193 -11.86 -4.73 9.88
C ALA A 193 -11.53 -5.68 8.74
N PHE A 194 -12.58 -6.30 8.21
CA PHE A 194 -12.54 -7.10 6.99
C PHE A 194 -12.98 -6.23 5.80
N PHE A 195 -12.18 -6.25 4.74
CA PHE A 195 -12.37 -5.45 3.54
C PHE A 195 -12.68 -6.34 2.34
N SER A 196 -13.76 -6.03 1.63
CA SER A 196 -14.02 -6.52 0.29
C SER A 196 -13.96 -5.33 -0.67
N VAL A 197 -12.77 -5.10 -1.25
CA VAL A 197 -12.48 -3.91 -2.06
C VAL A 197 -12.87 -4.12 -3.52
N ALA A 198 -13.66 -3.20 -4.06
CA ALA A 198 -14.02 -3.18 -5.47
C ALA A 198 -12.77 -3.00 -6.36
N ARG A 199 -12.68 -3.81 -7.41
CA ARG A 199 -11.49 -3.83 -8.29
C ARG A 199 -11.45 -2.60 -9.20
N LEU A 200 -10.43 -1.74 -9.01
CA LEU A 200 -10.12 -0.59 -9.87
C LEU A 200 -8.61 -0.48 -10.07
N GLU A 201 -8.12 -0.81 -11.26
CA GLU A 201 -6.68 -0.93 -11.53
C GLU A 201 -5.94 0.43 -11.58
N LYS A 202 -6.65 1.48 -12.01
CA LYS A 202 -6.07 2.82 -12.20
C LYS A 202 -6.15 3.70 -10.95
N LEU A 203 -6.82 3.22 -9.89
CA LEU A 203 -7.06 4.00 -8.68
C LEU A 203 -6.91 3.10 -7.46
N PRO A 204 -5.71 2.96 -6.88
CA PRO A 204 -5.47 2.09 -5.73
C PRO A 204 -6.31 2.46 -4.51
N PHE A 205 -6.59 1.46 -3.68
CA PHE A 205 -7.22 1.62 -2.37
C PHE A 205 -6.16 1.48 -1.29
N THR A 206 -6.03 2.50 -0.44
CA THR A 206 -4.96 2.63 0.54
C THR A 206 -5.55 2.74 1.95
N ILE A 207 -5.10 1.86 2.84
CA ILE A 207 -5.47 1.84 4.25
C ILE A 207 -4.26 2.27 5.08
N PHE A 208 -4.47 3.26 5.93
CA PHE A 208 -3.50 3.67 6.94
C PHE A 208 -3.87 3.08 8.29
N SER A 209 -2.99 2.25 8.85
CA SER A 209 -3.18 1.60 10.15
C SER A 209 -1.87 1.61 10.93
N LYS A 210 -1.82 2.41 12.01
CA LYS A 210 -0.59 2.72 12.75
C LYS A 210 0.56 3.14 11.81
N ASN A 211 1.62 2.33 11.73
CA ASN A 211 2.83 2.57 10.94
C ASN A 211 2.80 1.86 9.58
N LEU A 212 1.70 1.17 9.26
CA LEU A 212 1.53 0.45 8.00
C LEU A 212 0.62 1.20 7.03
N GLU A 213 1.03 1.21 5.78
CA GLU A 213 0.25 1.59 4.63
C GLU A 213 -0.03 0.33 3.80
N THR A 214 -1.31 -0.05 3.71
CA THR A 214 -1.75 -1.24 2.99
C THR A 214 -2.45 -0.82 1.71
N THR A 215 -1.88 -1.17 0.56
CA THR A 215 -2.38 -0.79 -0.77
C THR A 215 -2.87 -2.00 -1.56
N VAL A 216 -4.06 -1.88 -2.14
CA VAL A 216 -4.70 -2.92 -2.95
C VAL A 216 -5.36 -2.35 -4.19
N LEU A 217 -5.59 -3.19 -5.19
CA LEU A 217 -6.34 -2.81 -6.41
C LEU A 217 -7.75 -3.41 -6.44
N GLY A 218 -7.99 -4.51 -5.73
CA GLY A 218 -9.24 -5.27 -5.70
C GLY A 218 -8.99 -6.63 -5.05
N THR A 219 -9.19 -6.67 -3.74
CA THR A 219 -8.68 -7.72 -2.86
C THR A 219 -9.68 -7.91 -1.71
N THR A 220 -9.81 -9.15 -1.24
CA THR A 220 -10.51 -9.46 0.01
C THR A 220 -9.50 -9.82 1.09
N PHE A 221 -9.50 -9.12 2.22
CA PHE A 221 -8.47 -9.25 3.26
C PHE A 221 -8.94 -8.68 4.61
N ASN A 222 -8.26 -9.03 5.68
CA ASN A 222 -8.48 -8.49 7.03
C ASN A 222 -7.28 -7.65 7.47
N VAL A 223 -7.55 -6.60 8.23
CA VAL A 223 -6.52 -5.80 8.91
C VAL A 223 -6.86 -5.71 10.39
N ARG A 224 -5.94 -6.11 11.26
CA ARG A 224 -6.03 -5.99 12.71
C ARG A 224 -4.93 -5.06 13.22
N ALA A 225 -5.35 -3.94 13.78
CA ALA A 225 -4.47 -2.85 14.21
C ALA A 225 -5.05 -2.13 15.45
N TYR A 226 -5.33 -2.89 16.52
CA TYR A 226 -5.87 -2.28 17.74
C TYR A 226 -4.86 -1.34 18.42
N PRO A 227 -5.31 -0.15 18.88
CA PRO A 227 -4.51 0.69 19.77
C PRO A 227 -4.19 -0.09 21.05
N GLY A 228 -2.89 -0.24 21.38
CA GLY A 228 -2.43 -0.97 22.57
C GLY A 228 -1.88 -2.38 22.29
N GLU A 229 -2.22 -3.00 21.15
CA GLU A 229 -1.52 -4.20 20.70
C GLU A 229 -0.14 -3.83 20.15
N GLN A 230 0.89 -4.66 20.35
CA GLN A 230 2.22 -4.43 19.78
C GLN A 230 2.37 -4.97 18.35
N GLN A 231 1.32 -5.59 17.84
CA GLN A 231 1.27 -6.22 16.53
C GLN A 231 0.27 -5.50 15.63
N VAL A 232 0.59 -5.45 14.33
CA VAL A 232 -0.39 -5.17 13.27
C VAL A 232 -0.36 -6.34 12.29
N GLU A 233 -1.54 -6.86 11.95
CA GLU A 233 -1.66 -8.01 11.06
C GLU A 233 -2.52 -7.68 9.83
N VAL A 234 -2.06 -8.11 8.66
CA VAL A 234 -2.77 -8.02 7.39
C VAL A 234 -2.87 -9.42 6.79
N SER A 235 -4.08 -9.96 6.66
CA SER A 235 -4.33 -11.34 6.24
C SER A 235 -5.10 -11.37 4.92
N VAL A 236 -4.53 -11.95 3.87
CA VAL A 236 -5.07 -11.86 2.51
C VAL A 236 -5.85 -13.10 2.14
N ASN A 237 -7.14 -12.94 1.80
CA ASN A 237 -7.99 -14.03 1.33
C ASN A 237 -7.85 -14.23 -0.19
N THR A 238 -8.06 -13.17 -0.96
CA THR A 238 -8.02 -13.20 -2.43
C THR A 238 -7.25 -12.02 -2.97
N GLY A 239 -6.56 -12.20 -4.10
CA GLY A 239 -5.80 -11.13 -4.74
C GLY A 239 -4.41 -10.94 -4.14
N LYS A 240 -3.93 -9.70 -4.16
CA LYS A 240 -2.57 -9.31 -3.78
C LYS A 240 -2.61 -8.00 -3.01
N VAL A 241 -1.76 -7.89 -2.00
CA VAL A 241 -1.69 -6.73 -1.12
C VAL A 241 -0.26 -6.25 -1.02
N LYS A 242 -0.02 -4.94 -1.16
CA LYS A 242 1.26 -4.32 -0.87
C LYS A 242 1.19 -3.68 0.51
N VAL A 243 2.14 -3.98 1.39
CA VAL A 243 2.25 -3.39 2.72
C VAL A 243 3.57 -2.63 2.81
N ASP A 244 3.49 -1.33 3.05
CA ASP A 244 4.64 -0.47 3.29
C ASP A 244 4.69 -0.11 4.79
N LEU A 245 5.86 -0.32 5.40
CA LEU A 245 6.16 0.12 6.76
C LEU A 245 6.82 1.48 6.72
N HIS A 246 6.20 2.45 7.38
CA HIS A 246 6.74 3.78 7.59
C HIS A 246 7.13 3.93 9.06
N THR A 247 8.39 3.66 9.41
CA THR A 247 8.89 3.94 10.76
C THR A 247 9.56 5.31 10.82
N THR A 248 8.98 6.22 11.60
CA THR A 248 9.67 7.42 12.07
C THR A 248 10.30 7.15 13.42
N ARG A 249 11.22 6.18 13.53
CA ARG A 249 12.09 6.13 14.72
C ARG A 249 13.00 7.36 14.70
N LYS A 250 13.27 7.94 15.87
CA LYS A 250 14.29 8.99 16.13
C LYS A 250 15.73 8.49 15.88
N THR A 251 15.93 7.52 15.00
CA THR A 251 17.23 6.97 14.61
C THR A 251 17.47 7.29 13.14
N LYS A 252 18.71 7.67 12.80
CA LYS A 252 19.17 8.41 11.61
C LYS A 252 18.87 7.80 10.22
N SER A 253 18.01 6.79 10.08
CA SER A 253 17.57 6.29 8.78
C SER A 253 16.15 5.72 8.89
N PRO A 254 15.17 6.25 8.13
CA PRO A 254 13.84 5.64 8.05
C PRO A 254 13.97 4.24 7.45
N VAL A 255 13.50 3.21 8.17
CA VAL A 255 13.37 1.88 7.58
C VAL A 255 12.11 1.91 6.73
N GLN A 256 12.29 1.99 5.41
CA GLN A 256 11.23 1.74 4.43
C GLN A 256 11.31 0.26 4.06
N GLN A 257 10.40 -0.54 4.61
CA GLN A 257 10.22 -1.93 4.21
C GLN A 257 8.92 -2.04 3.43
N SER A 258 8.98 -2.55 2.21
CA SER A 258 7.81 -2.86 1.39
C SER A 258 7.71 -4.36 1.18
N VAL A 259 6.53 -4.94 1.40
CA VAL A 259 6.28 -6.38 1.23
C VAL A 259 5.02 -6.57 0.43
N THR A 260 5.05 -7.51 -0.52
CA THR A 260 3.88 -7.94 -1.27
C THR A 260 3.39 -9.29 -0.73
N ILE A 261 2.09 -9.39 -0.48
CA ILE A 261 1.43 -10.55 0.11
C ILE A 261 0.45 -11.11 -0.93
N ASP A 262 0.57 -12.41 -1.19
CA ASP A 262 -0.37 -13.16 -2.02
C ASP A 262 -1.49 -13.76 -1.15
N ALA A 263 -2.61 -14.11 -1.79
CA ALA A 263 -3.68 -14.87 -1.17
C ALA A 263 -3.17 -16.07 -0.34
N GLY A 264 -3.73 -16.26 0.85
CA GLY A 264 -3.36 -17.31 1.78
C GLY A 264 -2.14 -17.00 2.67
N ARG A 265 -1.58 -15.78 2.58
CA ARG A 265 -0.51 -15.29 3.46
C ARG A 265 -0.94 -14.08 4.28
N SER A 266 -0.26 -13.91 5.42
CA SER A 266 -0.38 -12.76 6.30
C SER A 266 0.96 -12.05 6.46
N ALA A 267 0.91 -10.73 6.56
CA ALA A 267 2.02 -9.94 7.05
C ALA A 267 1.74 -9.50 8.48
N VAL A 268 2.72 -9.75 9.34
CA VAL A 268 2.68 -9.42 10.75
C VAL A 268 3.80 -8.42 11.02
N PHE A 269 3.43 -7.19 11.36
CA PHE A 269 4.36 -6.19 11.84
C PHE A 269 4.45 -6.24 13.36
N LEU A 270 5.67 -6.46 13.87
CA LEU A 270 5.96 -6.48 15.30
C LEU A 270 6.67 -5.18 15.67
N GLU A 271 6.01 -4.32 16.44
CA GLU A 271 6.50 -2.98 16.78
C GLU A 271 7.87 -2.99 17.48
N GLU A 272 8.07 -3.96 18.38
CA GLU A 272 9.33 -4.12 19.13
C GLU A 272 10.51 -4.39 18.19
N LYS A 273 10.33 -5.32 17.24
CA LYS A 273 11.36 -5.71 16.27
C LYS A 273 11.51 -4.69 15.13
N GLY A 274 10.49 -3.86 14.89
CA GLY A 274 10.51 -2.85 13.83
C GLY A 274 10.59 -3.44 12.41
N ARG A 275 10.08 -4.66 12.20
CA ARG A 275 10.10 -5.36 10.91
C ARG A 275 8.78 -6.07 10.64
N ILE A 276 8.51 -6.32 9.36
CA ILE A 276 7.41 -7.17 8.90
C ILE A 276 7.91 -8.62 8.78
N GLU A 277 7.16 -9.57 9.35
CA GLU A 277 7.32 -11.01 9.17
C GLU A 277 6.16 -11.55 8.34
N LEU A 278 6.44 -12.43 7.37
CA LEU A 278 5.42 -13.10 6.57
C LEU A 278 5.12 -14.48 7.17
N ILE A 279 3.86 -14.76 7.44
CA ILE A 279 3.39 -16.05 7.94
C ILE A 279 2.25 -16.59 7.06
N PRO A 280 2.04 -17.91 6.97
CA PRO A 280 0.81 -18.45 6.37
C PRO A 280 -0.42 -17.94 7.14
N VAL A 281 -1.55 -17.66 6.45
CA VAL A 281 -2.81 -17.34 7.14
C VAL A 281 -3.22 -18.56 7.97
N PRO A 282 -3.35 -18.46 9.31
CA PRO A 282 -3.82 -19.58 10.12
C PRO A 282 -5.20 -20.06 9.65
N TYR A 283 -5.44 -21.38 9.61
CA TYR A 283 -6.67 -21.98 9.08
C TYR A 283 -7.97 -21.39 9.69
N ARG A 284 -7.95 -21.01 10.97
CA ARG A 284 -9.09 -20.38 11.65
C ARG A 284 -9.46 -19.01 11.07
N GLU A 285 -8.48 -18.23 10.61
CA GLU A 285 -8.74 -16.96 9.94
C GLU A 285 -9.27 -17.19 8.52
N ARG A 286 -8.80 -18.23 7.80
CA ARG A 286 -9.31 -18.57 6.45
C ARG A 286 -10.82 -18.86 6.44
N LEU A 287 -11.32 -19.62 7.41
CA LEU A 287 -12.76 -19.90 7.57
C LEU A 287 -13.60 -18.64 7.84
N ARG A 288 -13.02 -17.61 8.48
CA ARG A 288 -13.69 -16.33 8.74
C ARG A 288 -13.79 -15.48 7.48
N LEU A 289 -12.70 -15.45 6.71
CA LEU A 289 -12.61 -14.70 5.44
C LEU A 289 -13.50 -15.30 4.35
N GLU A 290 -13.65 -16.63 4.31
CA GLU A 290 -14.52 -17.33 3.33
C GLU A 290 -16.02 -17.12 3.60
N ARG A 291 -16.44 -17.09 4.87
CA ARG A 291 -17.85 -16.88 5.21
C ARG A 291 -18.31 -15.43 5.06
N ARG A 292 -17.40 -14.49 4.73
CA ARG A 292 -17.64 -13.03 4.78
C ARG A 292 -18.20 -12.56 6.12
N THR A 293 -17.97 -13.35 7.17
CA THR A 293 -18.48 -13.09 8.51
C THR A 293 -17.30 -12.94 9.44
N VAL A 294 -17.32 -11.85 10.17
CA VAL A 294 -16.49 -11.62 11.33
C VAL A 294 -17.07 -12.46 12.50
N ASP A 295 -17.04 -13.79 12.37
CA ASP A 295 -17.63 -14.72 13.36
C ASP A 295 -16.58 -15.04 14.43
N PHE A 296 -16.63 -14.28 15.53
CA PHE A 296 -15.77 -14.47 16.71
C PHE A 296 -16.54 -15.26 17.77
N ARG A 297 -16.32 -16.58 17.84
CA ARG A 297 -16.59 -17.33 19.07
C ARG A 297 -15.26 -17.86 19.60
N TRP A 298 -14.78 -17.25 20.68
CA TRP A 298 -13.78 -17.86 21.56
C TRP A 298 -14.52 -18.74 22.57
N HIS A 299 -14.27 -20.05 22.53
CA HIS A 299 -14.46 -20.84 23.74
C HIS A 299 -13.27 -20.55 24.65
N ALA A 300 -13.54 -19.80 25.72
CA ALA A 300 -12.68 -19.77 26.89
C ALA A 300 -12.52 -21.22 27.36
N HIS A 301 -11.31 -21.76 27.27
CA HIS A 301 -10.94 -22.87 28.10
C HIS A 301 -10.33 -22.28 29.36
N ALA A 302 -11.01 -22.59 30.47
CA ALA A 302 -10.60 -22.35 31.85
C ALA A 302 -9.29 -23.05 32.18
#